data_AF-A0A914LJW8-F1
#
_entry.id   AF-A0A914LJW8-F1
#
_cell.length_a   1.000
_cell.length_b   1.000
_cell.length_c   1.000
_cell.angle_alpha   90.00
_cell.angle_beta   90.00
_cell.angle_gamma   90.00
#
_symmetry.space_group_name_H-M   'P 1'
#
loop_
_entity.id
_entity.type
_entity.pdbx_description
1 polymer ?
#
loop_
_entity_poly.entity_id
_entity_poly.type
_entity_poly.pdbx_seq_one_letter_code
_entity_poly.pdbx_strand_id
1 'polypeptide(L)'
;MEWADLWFRIERRRLNFPLLPKRVFIATDDPSVITEAREKYGSNGWMIFGNDEIANAAKPNTRYTDRSLLGVITDVRLLAECSYIVCTFSSQVCRIGYELMQTRVGDAGNDVHSIDDIYYFGGQSAHEMEAIDGFKAENNEQIDLNKGDIIGIAGNHWNGWSMGNNRRTGRSGLFPSYLAREKWIIEDFPIFEK
;
A
#
# COMPACT_ATOMS: atom_id res chain seq x y z
N MET A 1 -0.39 3.54 14.62
CA MET A 1 -1.47 2.52 14.57
C MET A 1 -2.81 3.06 14.05
N GLU A 2 -2.90 4.31 13.56
CA GLU A 2 -4.18 4.92 13.14
C GLU A 2 -4.93 4.13 12.05
N TRP A 3 -4.29 3.84 10.92
CA TRP A 3 -4.91 3.10 9.82
C TRP A 3 -5.31 1.67 10.21
N ALA A 4 -4.51 1.01 11.04
CA ALA A 4 -4.87 -0.30 11.61
C ALA A 4 -6.10 -0.18 12.52
N ASP A 5 -6.19 0.86 13.35
CA ASP A 5 -7.34 1.08 14.23
C ASP A 5 -8.61 1.35 13.42
N LEU A 6 -8.50 2.16 12.36
CA LEU A 6 -9.58 2.42 11.42
C LEU A 6 -10.09 1.12 10.79
N TRP A 7 -9.19 0.25 10.31
CA TRP A 7 -9.55 -1.06 9.77
C TRP A 7 -10.30 -1.91 10.80
N PHE A 8 -9.77 -2.07 12.03
CA PHE A 8 -10.45 -2.83 13.09
C PHE A 8 -11.84 -2.26 13.43
N ARG A 9 -12.00 -0.93 13.40
CA ARG A 9 -13.29 -0.28 13.63
C ARG A 9 -14.30 -0.56 12.52
N ILE A 10 -13.86 -0.54 11.26
CA ILE A 10 -14.68 -0.86 10.09
C ILE A 10 -15.10 -2.33 10.15
N GLU A 11 -14.15 -3.23 10.37
CA GLU A 11 -14.42 -4.67 10.40
C GLU A 11 -15.32 -5.08 11.56
N ARG A 12 -15.15 -4.46 12.74
CA ARG A 12 -16.07 -4.66 13.87
C ARG A 12 -17.52 -4.34 13.48
N ARG A 13 -17.74 -3.27 12.71
CA ARG A 13 -19.07 -2.89 12.22
C ARG A 13 -19.58 -3.87 11.17
N ARG A 14 -18.71 -4.30 10.24
CA ARG A 14 -19.06 -5.24 9.16
C ARG A 14 -19.46 -6.62 9.68
N LEU A 15 -18.70 -7.15 10.64
CA LEU A 15 -18.90 -8.50 11.18
C LEU A 15 -19.87 -8.54 12.37
N ASN A 16 -20.25 -7.38 12.91
CA ASN A 16 -21.02 -7.26 14.14
C ASN A 16 -20.44 -8.08 15.32
N PHE A 17 -19.11 -8.21 15.37
CA PHE A 17 -18.39 -9.00 16.35
C PHE A 17 -17.15 -8.24 16.86
N PRO A 18 -16.82 -8.28 18.16
CA PRO A 18 -15.62 -7.64 18.68
C PRO A 18 -14.35 -8.37 18.22
N LEU A 19 -13.55 -7.71 17.38
CA LEU A 19 -12.23 -8.21 16.96
C LEU A 19 -11.17 -7.92 18.03
N LEU A 20 -11.26 -8.63 19.16
CA LEU A 20 -10.33 -8.52 20.28
C LEU A 20 -9.66 -9.88 20.59
N PRO A 21 -8.36 -9.90 20.94
CA PRO A 21 -7.45 -8.74 20.92
C PRO A 21 -7.15 -8.28 19.49
N LYS A 22 -6.80 -6.99 19.32
CA LYS A 22 -6.35 -6.43 18.04
C LYS A 22 -4.93 -6.92 17.77
N ARG A 23 -4.79 -7.95 16.93
CA ARG A 23 -3.49 -8.55 16.61
C ARG A 23 -2.80 -7.78 15.50
N VAL A 24 -1.55 -7.37 15.71
CA VAL A 24 -0.71 -6.69 14.70
C VAL A 24 0.64 -7.37 14.64
N PHE A 25 1.09 -7.66 13.42
CA PHE A 25 2.47 -8.04 13.13
C PHE A 25 3.24 -6.83 12.61
N ILE A 26 4.45 -6.61 13.12
CA ILE A 26 5.36 -5.53 12.72
C ILE A 26 6.63 -6.15 12.15
N ALA A 27 6.86 -5.91 10.85
CA ALA A 27 8.13 -6.11 10.18
C ALA A 27 8.86 -4.76 10.05
N THR A 28 10.11 -4.69 10.50
CA THR A 28 10.86 -3.43 10.64
C THR A 28 12.36 -3.71 10.69
N ASP A 29 13.18 -2.79 10.19
CA ASP A 29 14.64 -2.80 10.39
C ASP A 29 15.08 -1.98 11.62
N ASP A 30 14.14 -1.32 12.28
CA ASP A 30 14.32 -0.69 13.60
C ASP A 30 13.60 -1.51 14.69
N PRO A 31 14.32 -2.24 15.56
CA PRO A 31 13.70 -3.02 16.62
C PRO A 31 13.03 -2.16 17.71
N SER A 32 13.43 -0.90 17.87
CA SER A 32 12.90 -0.04 18.95
C SER A 32 11.40 0.21 18.81
N VAL A 33 10.89 0.24 17.57
CA VAL A 33 9.47 0.46 17.28
C VAL A 33 8.58 -0.69 17.77
N ILE A 34 9.10 -1.91 17.87
CA ILE A 34 8.36 -3.06 18.40
C ILE A 34 8.13 -2.86 19.90
N THR A 35 9.18 -2.46 20.62
CA THR A 35 9.12 -2.12 22.04
C THR A 35 8.19 -0.94 22.29
N GLU A 36 8.34 0.16 21.54
CA GLU A 36 7.45 1.32 21.63
C GLU A 36 5.98 0.91 21.40
N ALA A 37 5.71 0.08 20.39
CA ALA A 37 4.36 -0.37 20.08
C ALA A 37 3.75 -1.20 21.22
N ARG A 38 4.54 -2.10 21.84
CA ARG A 38 4.11 -2.90 22.99
C ARG A 38 3.76 -2.00 24.18
N GLU A 39 4.60 -1.02 24.49
CA GLU A 39 4.39 -0.10 25.62
C GLU A 39 3.17 0.81 25.41
N LYS A 40 3.05 1.41 24.22
CA LYS A 40 2.02 2.41 23.92
C LYS A 40 0.64 1.82 23.65
N TYR A 41 0.58 0.63 23.04
CA TYR A 41 -0.68 0.05 22.58
C TYR A 41 -1.06 -1.26 23.30
N GLY A 42 -0.12 -1.95 23.95
CA GLY A 42 -0.39 -3.25 24.58
C GLY A 42 -1.47 -3.20 25.67
N SER A 43 -1.50 -2.14 26.47
CA SER A 43 -2.54 -1.91 27.50
C SER A 43 -3.92 -1.59 26.90
N ASN A 44 -4.00 -1.23 25.62
CA ASN A 44 -5.22 -0.80 24.92
C ASN A 44 -5.86 -1.93 24.09
N GLY A 45 -5.63 -3.19 24.47
CA GLY A 45 -6.21 -4.37 23.81
C GLY A 45 -5.52 -4.77 22.50
N TRP A 46 -4.32 -4.26 22.25
CA TRP A 46 -3.49 -4.66 21.12
C TRP A 46 -2.53 -5.78 21.51
N MET A 47 -2.38 -6.77 20.63
CA MET A 47 -1.38 -7.82 20.75
C MET A 47 -0.35 -7.63 19.64
N ILE A 48 0.87 -7.23 20.02
CA ILE A 48 1.94 -6.86 19.10
C ILE A 48 2.88 -8.04 18.90
N PHE A 49 2.95 -8.53 17.67
CA PHE A 49 3.90 -9.52 17.19
C PHE A 49 5.01 -8.83 16.41
N GLY A 50 6.25 -9.23 16.64
CA GLY A 50 7.43 -8.71 15.97
C GLY A 50 8.65 -9.47 16.46
N ASN A 51 9.65 -9.64 15.61
CA ASN A 51 10.87 -10.37 15.95
C ASN A 51 12.04 -9.40 16.08
N ASP A 52 12.39 -9.08 17.33
CA ASP A 52 13.49 -8.18 17.67
C ASP A 52 14.85 -8.65 17.10
N GLU A 53 15.07 -9.96 16.97
CA GLU A 53 16.31 -10.50 16.40
C GLU A 53 16.38 -10.29 14.88
N ILE A 54 15.26 -10.52 14.18
CA ILE A 54 15.17 -10.28 12.72
C ILE A 54 15.35 -8.79 12.44
N ALA A 55 14.68 -7.92 13.20
CA ALA A 55 14.81 -6.47 13.05
C ALA A 55 16.26 -6.00 13.26
N ASN A 56 16.96 -6.56 14.26
CA ASN A 56 18.39 -6.27 14.46
C ASN A 56 19.27 -6.76 13.30
N ALA A 57 18.95 -7.89 12.68
CA ALA A 57 19.68 -8.45 11.53
C ALA A 57 19.42 -7.71 10.21
N ALA A 58 18.38 -6.89 10.13
CA ALA A 58 18.03 -6.11 8.93
C ALA A 58 18.81 -4.78 8.81
N LYS A 59 19.57 -4.41 9.85
CA LYS A 59 20.39 -3.21 9.89
C LYS A 59 21.50 -3.22 8.82
N PRO A 60 21.92 -2.06 8.28
CA PRO A 60 22.86 -2.00 7.16
C PRO A 60 24.16 -2.79 7.32
N ASN A 61 24.66 -2.94 8.55
CA ASN A 61 25.90 -3.66 8.87
C ASN A 61 25.77 -5.20 8.86
N THR A 62 24.56 -5.75 8.99
CA THR A 62 24.31 -7.21 9.06
C THR A 62 23.33 -7.71 7.98
N ARG A 63 22.81 -6.78 7.16
CA ARG A 63 21.79 -6.99 6.12
C ARG A 63 22.13 -8.07 5.10
N TYR A 64 23.40 -8.22 4.74
CA TYR A 64 23.82 -9.14 3.67
C TYR A 64 24.35 -10.46 4.24
N THR A 65 23.51 -11.16 5.01
CA THR A 65 23.81 -12.45 5.63
C THR A 65 22.65 -13.43 5.44
N ASP A 66 22.93 -14.75 5.46
CA ASP A 66 21.88 -15.79 5.36
C ASP A 66 20.80 -15.63 6.44
N ARG A 67 21.21 -15.22 7.65
CA ARG A 67 20.27 -14.94 8.74
C ARG A 67 19.33 -13.78 8.41
N SER A 68 19.85 -12.70 7.83
CA SER A 68 19.04 -11.55 7.42
C SER A 68 18.12 -11.91 6.24
N LEU A 69 18.61 -12.72 5.29
CA LEU A 69 17.80 -13.25 4.19
C LEU A 69 16.63 -14.10 4.70
N LEU A 70 16.87 -15.06 5.60
CA LEU A 70 15.81 -15.85 6.23
C LEU A 70 14.85 -14.97 7.03
N GLY A 71 15.37 -13.91 7.66
CA GLY A 71 14.57 -12.90 8.37
C GLY A 71 13.58 -12.21 7.45
N VAL A 72 14.04 -11.61 6.35
CA VAL A 72 13.15 -10.89 5.42
C VAL A 72 12.18 -11.83 4.70
N ILE A 73 12.57 -13.07 4.40
CA ILE A 73 11.65 -14.09 3.86
C ILE A 73 10.51 -14.38 4.85
N THR A 74 10.86 -14.51 6.14
CA THR A 74 9.88 -14.75 7.21
C THR A 74 8.93 -13.57 7.35
N ASP A 75 9.47 -12.35 7.38
CA ASP A 75 8.67 -11.12 7.49
C ASP A 75 7.71 -10.96 6.32
N VAL A 76 8.19 -11.12 5.08
CA VAL A 76 7.36 -11.06 3.86
C VAL A 76 6.26 -12.11 3.90
N ARG A 77 6.57 -13.34 4.34
CA ARG A 77 5.55 -14.38 4.44
C ARG A 77 4.48 -14.02 5.46
N LEU A 78 4.87 -13.53 6.63
CA LEU A 78 3.92 -13.13 7.68
C LEU A 78 3.09 -11.91 7.26
N LEU A 79 3.66 -10.96 6.52
CA LEU A 79 2.92 -9.85 5.93
C LEU A 79 1.84 -10.36 4.95
N ALA A 80 2.16 -11.32 4.09
CA ALA A 80 1.20 -11.90 3.15
C ALA A 80 0.05 -12.70 3.82
N GLU A 81 0.27 -13.18 5.05
CA GLU A 81 -0.76 -13.86 5.87
C GLU A 81 -1.64 -12.88 6.65
N CYS A 82 -1.28 -11.60 6.72
CA CYS A 82 -2.11 -10.59 7.38
C CYS A 82 -3.46 -10.42 6.65
N SER A 83 -4.48 -9.99 7.39
CA SER A 83 -5.81 -9.66 6.82
C SER A 83 -5.87 -8.25 6.23
N TYR A 84 -4.89 -7.41 6.57
CA TYR A 84 -4.74 -6.04 6.08
C TYR A 84 -3.29 -5.61 6.26
N ILE A 85 -2.72 -4.91 5.29
CA ILE A 85 -1.35 -4.37 5.38
C ILE A 85 -1.42 -2.85 5.51
N VAL A 86 -0.66 -2.29 6.46
CA VAL A 86 -0.38 -0.85 6.52
C VAL A 86 1.13 -0.68 6.36
N CYS A 87 1.57 0.05 5.35
CA CYS A 87 3.00 0.15 5.05
C CYS A 87 3.33 1.40 4.23
N THR A 88 4.57 1.45 3.74
CA THR A 88 5.00 2.31 2.64
C THR A 88 5.19 1.48 1.37
N PHE A 89 4.50 1.84 0.29
CA PHE A 89 4.73 1.22 -1.01
C PHE A 89 6.00 1.67 -1.70
N SER A 90 6.72 2.67 -1.19
CA SER A 90 8.12 2.88 -1.56
C SER A 90 9.02 1.68 -1.21
N SER A 91 8.64 0.86 -0.21
CA SER A 91 9.36 -0.36 0.18
C SER A 91 8.97 -1.58 -0.66
N GLN A 92 9.97 -2.18 -1.32
CA GLN A 92 9.79 -3.44 -2.06
C GLN A 92 9.31 -4.59 -1.16
N VAL A 93 9.74 -4.62 0.11
CA VAL A 93 9.32 -5.64 1.09
C VAL A 93 7.80 -5.60 1.27
N CYS A 94 7.21 -4.40 1.34
CA CYS A 94 5.75 -4.28 1.43
C CYS A 94 5.07 -4.73 0.14
N ARG A 95 5.56 -4.29 -1.03
CA ARG A 95 4.95 -4.63 -2.31
C ARG A 95 4.95 -6.14 -2.55
N ILE A 96 6.04 -6.84 -2.24
CA ILE A 96 6.09 -8.31 -2.33
C ILE A 96 5.10 -8.97 -1.36
N GLY A 97 5.00 -8.48 -0.11
CA GLY A 97 4.01 -8.98 0.84
C GLY A 97 2.57 -8.82 0.35
N TYR A 98 2.27 -7.67 -0.26
CA TYR A 98 0.97 -7.37 -0.88
C TYR A 98 0.70 -8.21 -2.13
N GLU A 99 1.68 -8.41 -3.00
CA GLU A 99 1.59 -9.28 -4.18
C GLU A 99 1.29 -10.73 -3.78
N LEU A 100 2.01 -11.25 -2.79
CA LEU A 100 1.80 -12.61 -2.27
C LEU A 100 0.42 -12.77 -1.59
N MET A 101 -0.09 -11.74 -0.93
CA MET A 101 -1.45 -11.75 -0.38
C MET A 101 -2.50 -12.03 -1.47
N GLN A 102 -2.34 -11.47 -2.68
CA GLN A 102 -3.28 -11.70 -3.79
C GLN A 102 -3.36 -13.19 -4.17
N THR A 103 -2.22 -13.90 -4.16
CA THR A 103 -2.19 -15.34 -4.47
C THR A 103 -2.95 -16.20 -3.46
N ARG A 104 -3.12 -15.71 -2.23
CA ARG A 104 -3.76 -16.41 -1.12
C ARG A 104 -5.25 -16.09 -1.02
N VAL A 105 -5.62 -14.82 -1.20
CA VAL A 105 -6.99 -14.33 -0.98
C VAL A 105 -7.78 -14.21 -2.29
N GLY A 106 -7.12 -13.98 -3.42
CA GLY A 106 -7.75 -13.64 -4.69
C GLY A 106 -7.89 -12.12 -4.83
N ASP A 107 -9.10 -11.60 -4.59
CA ASP A 107 -9.38 -10.16 -4.67
C ASP A 107 -9.09 -9.45 -3.33
N ALA A 108 -7.81 -9.20 -3.07
CA ALA A 108 -7.33 -8.44 -1.91
C ALA A 108 -6.77 -7.07 -2.33
N GLY A 109 -7.24 -6.53 -3.45
CA GLY A 109 -6.72 -5.27 -4.01
C GLY A 109 -6.92 -4.06 -3.08
N ASN A 110 -7.91 -4.14 -2.19
CA ASN A 110 -8.24 -3.09 -1.22
C ASN A 110 -7.75 -3.41 0.21
N ASP A 111 -7.12 -4.56 0.44
CA ASP A 111 -6.69 -5.02 1.76
C ASP A 111 -5.30 -4.45 2.16
N VAL A 112 -5.04 -3.21 1.73
CA VAL A 112 -3.79 -2.49 2.00
C VAL A 112 -4.03 -0.99 2.17
N HIS A 113 -3.20 -0.35 2.98
CA HIS A 113 -3.05 1.10 3.04
C HIS A 113 -1.58 1.46 2.97
N SER A 114 -1.17 2.14 1.89
CA SER A 114 0.14 2.77 1.81
C SER A 114 0.07 4.19 2.39
N ILE A 115 1.06 4.58 3.19
CA ILE A 115 1.16 5.94 3.72
C ILE A 115 1.98 6.89 2.82
N ASP A 116 2.45 6.41 1.68
CA ASP A 116 3.21 7.17 0.69
C ASP A 116 2.72 6.89 -0.74
N ASP A 117 3.42 6.03 -1.48
CA ASP A 117 3.19 5.78 -2.89
C ASP A 117 1.90 4.96 -3.13
N ILE A 118 1.35 5.08 -4.33
CA ILE A 118 0.45 4.06 -4.88
C ILE A 118 1.24 2.78 -5.23
N TYR A 119 0.55 1.68 -5.52
CA TYR A 119 1.27 0.47 -5.97
C TYR A 119 1.98 0.73 -7.30
N TYR A 120 3.21 0.22 -7.44
CA TYR A 120 3.96 0.24 -8.69
C TYR A 120 4.96 -0.91 -8.76
N PHE A 121 5.32 -1.29 -9.99
CA PHE A 121 6.39 -2.23 -10.31
C PHE A 121 7.57 -1.48 -10.94
N GLY A 122 8.79 -1.73 -10.45
CA GLY A 122 9.99 -1.06 -10.94
C GLY A 122 10.25 -1.42 -12.41
N GLY A 123 10.23 -0.41 -13.30
CA GLY A 123 10.36 -0.62 -14.74
C GLY A 123 9.04 -0.80 -15.49
N GLN A 124 7.89 -0.56 -14.86
CA GLN A 124 6.60 -0.60 -15.52
C GLN A 124 6.44 0.46 -16.64
N SER A 125 5.53 0.20 -17.57
CA SER A 125 5.01 1.22 -18.50
C SER A 125 4.29 2.34 -17.74
N ALA A 126 4.02 3.45 -18.41
CA ALA A 126 3.31 4.58 -17.81
C ALA A 126 1.99 4.12 -17.17
N HIS A 127 1.82 4.43 -15.88
CA HIS A 127 0.55 4.23 -15.19
C HIS A 127 -0.39 5.36 -15.62
N GLU A 128 -1.46 5.00 -16.31
CA GLU A 128 -2.42 5.95 -16.85
C GLU A 128 -3.80 5.76 -16.24
N MET A 129 -4.47 6.87 -16.02
CA MET A 129 -5.86 6.96 -15.62
C MET A 129 -6.65 7.66 -16.72
N GLU A 130 -7.95 7.38 -16.79
CA GLU A 130 -8.90 8.09 -17.64
C GLU A 130 -9.85 8.92 -16.78
N ALA A 131 -9.99 10.21 -17.08
CA ALA A 131 -10.94 11.09 -16.40
C ALA A 131 -12.39 10.68 -16.71
N ILE A 132 -13.21 10.47 -15.69
CA ILE A 132 -14.61 10.05 -15.86
C ILE A 132 -15.58 11.22 -16.03
N ASP A 133 -15.18 12.42 -15.58
CA ASP A 133 -15.94 13.67 -15.70
C ASP A 133 -15.01 14.89 -15.76
N GLY A 134 -15.58 16.08 -15.97
CA GLY A 134 -14.87 17.33 -15.99
C GLY A 134 -14.57 17.89 -14.60
N PHE A 135 -13.45 18.61 -14.49
CA PHE A 135 -13.06 19.37 -13.30
C PHE A 135 -12.40 20.68 -13.74
N LYS A 136 -12.80 21.80 -13.12
CA LYS A 136 -12.19 23.10 -13.35
C LYS A 136 -11.22 23.39 -12.22
N ALA A 137 -9.96 23.63 -12.54
CA ALA A 137 -8.95 23.97 -11.55
C ALA A 137 -9.33 25.29 -10.84
N GLU A 138 -9.31 25.26 -9.51
CA GLU A 138 -9.63 26.41 -8.67
C GLU A 138 -8.39 27.26 -8.37
N ASN A 139 -7.20 26.68 -8.54
CA ASN A 139 -5.91 27.33 -8.31
C ASN A 139 -4.81 26.76 -9.21
N ASN A 140 -3.61 27.32 -9.12
CA ASN A 140 -2.48 26.96 -9.98
C ASN A 140 -1.84 25.60 -9.67
N GLU A 141 -2.14 25.02 -8.51
CA GLU A 141 -1.64 23.68 -8.11
C GLU A 141 -2.49 22.56 -8.71
N GLN A 142 -3.68 22.89 -9.22
CA GLN A 142 -4.64 21.94 -9.79
C GLN A 142 -4.59 21.94 -11.32
N ILE A 143 -5.11 20.86 -11.91
CA ILE A 143 -5.25 20.70 -13.37
C ILE A 143 -6.72 20.60 -13.77
N ASP A 144 -7.06 21.20 -14.92
CA ASP A 144 -8.37 20.99 -15.53
C ASP A 144 -8.47 19.56 -16.06
N LEU A 145 -9.64 18.94 -15.88
CA LEU A 145 -10.01 17.68 -16.49
C LEU A 145 -11.20 17.89 -17.42
N ASN A 146 -11.18 17.22 -18.56
CA ASN A 146 -12.35 16.91 -19.35
C ASN A 146 -12.59 15.39 -19.30
N LYS A 147 -13.85 14.98 -19.39
CA LYS A 147 -14.20 13.55 -19.53
C LYS A 147 -13.43 12.92 -20.70
N GLY A 148 -12.75 11.80 -20.43
CA GLY A 148 -11.92 11.07 -21.38
C GLY A 148 -10.45 11.51 -21.44
N ASP A 149 -10.04 12.54 -20.69
CA ASP A 149 -8.63 12.93 -20.62
C ASP A 149 -7.78 11.80 -20.02
N ILE A 150 -6.60 11.58 -20.59
CA ILE A 150 -5.61 10.64 -20.06
C ILE A 150 -4.71 11.36 -19.07
N ILE A 151 -4.51 10.76 -17.91
CA ILE A 151 -3.71 11.32 -16.82
C ILE A 151 -2.59 10.31 -16.51
N GLY A 152 -1.33 10.73 -16.67
CA GLY A 152 -0.21 9.97 -16.10
C GLY A 152 -0.20 10.17 -14.59
N ILE A 153 -0.61 9.18 -13.82
CA ILE A 153 -0.71 9.27 -12.36
C ILE A 153 0.70 9.22 -11.77
N ALA A 154 0.99 10.14 -10.83
CA ALA A 154 2.23 10.13 -10.06
C ALA A 154 2.01 9.54 -8.66
N GLY A 155 0.84 9.78 -8.07
CA GLY A 155 0.49 9.24 -6.76
C GLY A 155 -0.83 9.77 -6.23
N ASN A 156 -1.26 9.23 -5.09
CA ASN A 156 -2.44 9.64 -4.35
C ASN A 156 -1.99 10.26 -3.02
N HIS A 157 -2.56 11.40 -2.64
CA HIS A 157 -2.22 12.07 -1.38
C HIS A 157 -3.03 11.56 -0.19
N TRP A 158 -3.88 10.56 -0.41
CA TRP A 158 -4.75 9.93 0.61
C TRP A 158 -5.69 10.90 1.32
N ASN A 159 -5.98 12.05 0.69
CA ASN A 159 -6.81 13.13 1.22
C ASN A 159 -7.94 13.55 0.25
N GLY A 160 -8.26 12.68 -0.73
CA GLY A 160 -9.23 12.95 -1.80
C GLY A 160 -8.63 13.57 -3.07
N TRP A 161 -7.34 13.94 -3.05
CA TRP A 161 -6.61 14.45 -4.21
C TRP A 161 -5.51 13.49 -4.66
N SER A 162 -5.28 13.45 -5.97
CA SER A 162 -4.17 12.77 -6.61
C SER A 162 -3.34 13.77 -7.40
N MET A 163 -2.07 13.42 -7.61
CA MET A 163 -1.14 14.19 -8.44
C MET A 163 -0.92 13.46 -9.75
N GLY A 164 -0.97 14.18 -10.88
CA GLY A 164 -0.69 13.60 -12.18
C GLY A 164 -0.47 14.63 -13.27
N ASN A 165 -0.14 14.14 -14.46
CA ASN A 165 0.04 14.93 -15.67
C ASN A 165 -1.11 14.68 -16.64
N ASN A 166 -1.92 15.70 -16.93
CA ASN A 166 -2.96 15.60 -17.95
C ASN A 166 -2.31 15.64 -19.34
N ARG A 167 -2.38 14.54 -20.08
CA ARG A 167 -1.73 14.38 -21.39
C ARG A 167 -2.27 15.36 -22.45
N ARG A 168 -3.53 15.77 -22.35
CA ARG A 168 -4.14 16.74 -23.29
C ARG A 168 -3.54 18.14 -23.12
N THR A 169 -3.35 18.58 -21.88
CA THR A 169 -2.86 19.94 -21.58
C THR A 169 -1.35 20.01 -21.37
N GLY A 170 -0.70 18.87 -21.13
CA GLY A 170 0.71 18.77 -20.74
C GLY A 170 0.99 19.26 -19.31
N ARG A 171 -0.03 19.71 -18.56
CA ARG A 171 0.14 20.27 -17.21
C ARG A 171 0.13 19.17 -16.16
N SER A 172 0.99 19.33 -15.16
CA SER A 172 0.98 18.53 -13.93
C SER A 172 0.33 19.30 -12.79
N GLY A 173 -0.42 18.59 -11.96
CA GLY A 173 -1.05 19.16 -10.77
C GLY A 173 -2.05 18.21 -10.14
N LEU A 174 -2.73 18.74 -9.14
CA LEU A 174 -3.73 18.04 -8.35
C LEU A 174 -5.06 17.91 -9.10
N PHE A 175 -5.70 16.76 -8.93
CA PHE A 175 -7.07 16.53 -9.35
C PHE A 175 -7.82 15.66 -8.32
N PRO A 176 -9.15 15.75 -8.22
CA PRO A 176 -9.90 14.92 -7.29
C PRO A 176 -9.81 13.44 -7.68
N SER A 177 -9.34 12.58 -6.77
CA SER A 177 -9.03 11.17 -7.07
C SER A 177 -10.24 10.39 -7.60
N TYR A 178 -11.45 10.74 -7.15
CA TYR A 178 -12.69 10.06 -7.54
C TYR A 178 -13.12 10.38 -8.99
N LEU A 179 -12.51 11.37 -9.65
CA LEU A 179 -12.83 11.78 -11.02
C LEU A 179 -11.96 11.08 -12.08
N ALA A 180 -11.21 10.05 -11.70
CA ALA A 180 -10.46 9.23 -12.64
C ALA A 180 -10.62 7.74 -12.31
N ARG A 181 -10.45 6.90 -13.34
CA ARG A 181 -10.43 5.44 -13.23
C ARG A 181 -9.16 4.88 -13.86
N GLU A 182 -8.79 3.68 -13.43
CA GLU A 182 -7.68 2.92 -14.02
C GLU A 182 -7.89 2.73 -15.53
N LYS A 183 -6.85 3.05 -16.32
CA LYS A 183 -6.81 2.73 -17.75
C LYS A 183 -5.98 1.46 -17.93
N TRP A 184 -6.68 0.34 -18.05
CA TRP A 184 -6.04 -0.97 -18.23
C TRP A 184 -5.27 -1.05 -19.54
N ILE A 185 -4.02 -1.50 -19.44
CA ILE A 185 -3.19 -1.88 -20.59
C ILE A 185 -3.42 -3.38 -20.81
N ILE A 186 -3.89 -3.74 -22.00
CA ILE A 186 -4.14 -5.13 -22.40
C ILE A 186 -3.11 -5.50 -23.45
N GLU A 187 -2.38 -6.57 -23.21
CA GLU A 187 -1.34 -7.10 -24.10
C GLU A 187 -1.65 -8.55 -24.44
N ASP A 188 -1.39 -8.93 -25.70
CA ASP A 188 -1.63 -10.27 -26.21
C ASP A 188 -0.46 -11.19 -25.86
N PHE A 189 -0.58 -11.92 -24.75
CA PHE A 189 0.39 -12.95 -24.36
C PHE A 189 0.12 -14.29 -25.05
N PRO A 190 1.16 -15.10 -25.36
CA PRO A 190 0.98 -16.44 -25.89
C PRO A 190 0.15 -17.31 -24.94
N ILE A 191 -0.88 -17.97 -25.48
CA ILE A 191 -1.60 -19.03 -24.78
C ILE A 191 -0.79 -20.31 -24.97
N PHE A 192 -0.33 -20.91 -23.87
CA PHE A 192 0.31 -22.22 -23.93
C PHE A 192 -0.75 -23.28 -24.27
N GLU A 193 -0.85 -23.65 -25.56
CA GLU A 193 -1.63 -24.82 -25.99
C GLU A 193 -1.00 -26.09 -25.39
N LYS A 194 -1.84 -26.94 -24.79
CA LYS A 194 -1.42 -28.19 -24.12
C LYS A 194 -0.98 -29.27 -25.11
#